data_AF-B3MUT2-F1
#
_entry.id   AF-B3MUT2-F1
#
_cell.length_a   1.000
_cell.length_b   1.000
_cell.length_c   1.000
_cell.angle_alpha   90.00
_cell.angle_beta   90.00
_cell.angle_gamma   90.00
#
_symmetry.space_group_name_H-M   'P 1'
#
loop_
_entity.id
_entity.type
_entity.pdbx_description
1 polymer ?
#
loop_
_entity_poly.entity_id
_entity_poly.type
_entity_poly.pdbx_seq_one_letter_code
_entity_poly.pdbx_strand_id
1 'polypeptide(L)'
;MTEGFFERPKLPCGGGITPRPIYQKLMIENLTIIRPPILKIFYWENFDISGLNRKLRSNRAEHEHIIAVPVRQIHSQPLKMIFWMRNLSDKELELSLKRLQNCQCQPLQTRVGFNQFRQLFHCPHRRLLQVNQEAMKIKPDEVVALTVTAYFFLYGEHLLTYEVSTGDHRKFLWHFKLEISAFDPEKCLLTKELIPVNIRNYYHVTQPIWVQNITMQHLTFSFSSRDRGMKLLNMSLTVPRQSVWPLLVDYRPLDYENEAEVLLSFENAKARYKIKARGVLADDKEETDMPLKERECVDFLHVIYPNRVSFEVCLREDRTQLVNVHNYGQKCMEFRWQSYIINEFFSVVFNPPTFRLKGHHSKLCEIKVSVFDRLVHFRRIPIVLEVHRILDRATLIAKAELEEIESIDDPKWKEDSYVEHVYLHLNIRTIVKPASEASDELDAADKIDPTAGPVPCSQFGHGSGLPPGSVSSPAAGAGGDGPPPAPVLSPAMIEEQRKEAERKETISRLMAKNKLSSNEVIELSMAIDQRITIFEKLFWKYLSKSKFMRINPERKRVKAVKTYEQVIASDIEQNPDNNSETDRNHIIEIVSRLMQEAINDLAKNWVFIPAQYYDRHP
;
A
#
# COMPACT_ATOMS: atom_id res chain seq x y z
N MET A 1 -18.05 90.79 21.90
CA MET A 1 -17.22 89.95 21.01
C MET A 1 -15.78 90.06 21.45
N THR A 2 -15.27 89.02 22.13
CA THR A 2 -13.91 88.45 22.11
C THR A 2 -13.76 87.62 23.39
N GLU A 3 -13.94 86.31 23.26
CA GLU A 3 -13.76 85.34 24.34
C GLU A 3 -12.28 85.01 24.53
N GLY A 4 -11.86 84.97 25.80
CA GLY A 4 -10.52 84.66 26.23
C GLY A 4 -10.20 83.16 26.13
N PHE A 5 -8.95 82.89 25.78
CA PHE A 5 -8.34 81.56 25.72
C PHE A 5 -8.39 80.86 27.09
N PHE A 6 -9.06 79.71 27.16
CA PHE A 6 -8.85 78.72 28.21
C PHE A 6 -7.69 77.80 27.81
N GLU A 7 -6.58 77.86 28.55
CA GLU A 7 -5.50 76.88 28.46
C GLU A 7 -6.01 75.50 28.87
N ARG A 8 -5.90 74.52 27.96
CA ARG A 8 -6.08 73.11 28.29
C ARG A 8 -4.88 72.64 29.12
N PRO A 9 -5.08 71.93 30.25
CA PRO A 9 -3.96 71.34 30.97
C PRO A 9 -3.26 70.33 30.06
N LYS A 10 -1.95 70.51 29.88
CA LYS A 10 -1.08 69.57 29.17
C LYS A 10 -1.17 68.22 29.86
N LEU A 11 -1.62 67.20 29.13
CA LEU A 11 -1.43 65.81 29.55
C LEU A 11 0.06 65.59 29.82
N PRO A 12 0.43 64.96 30.95
CA PRO A 12 1.83 64.71 31.24
C PRO A 12 2.43 63.87 30.11
N CYS A 13 3.46 64.42 29.48
CA CYS A 13 4.39 63.73 28.61
C CYS A 13 5.17 62.69 29.44
N GLY A 14 4.48 61.61 29.79
CA GLY A 14 4.96 60.51 30.63
C GLY A 14 4.17 59.24 30.38
N GLY A 15 3.61 59.07 29.17
CA GLY A 15 3.04 57.81 28.73
C GLY A 15 4.16 56.79 28.63
N GLY A 16 4.42 56.09 29.73
CA GLY A 16 5.38 55.00 29.78
C GLY A 16 5.10 54.08 28.61
N ILE A 17 6.10 53.91 27.73
CA ILE A 17 6.06 52.91 26.68
C ILE A 17 5.96 51.59 27.41
N THR A 18 4.74 51.06 27.59
CA THR A 18 4.58 49.72 28.11
C THR A 18 5.27 48.80 27.12
N PRO A 19 6.31 48.05 27.54
CA PRO A 19 7.00 47.17 26.63
C PRO A 19 5.98 46.19 26.06
N ARG A 20 6.03 45.98 24.73
CA ARG A 20 5.10 45.05 24.09
C ARG A 20 5.22 43.69 24.80
N PRO A 21 4.09 43.05 25.17
CA PRO A 21 4.13 41.77 25.85
C PRO A 21 4.94 40.79 25.00
N ILE A 22 5.90 40.11 25.64
CA ILE A 22 6.71 39.06 25.01
C ILE A 22 6.01 37.74 25.31
N TYR A 23 5.43 37.19 24.28
CA TYR A 23 4.67 35.95 24.35
C TYR A 23 5.58 34.73 24.24
N GLN A 24 5.18 33.64 24.92
CA GLN A 24 5.85 32.36 24.87
C GLN A 24 5.79 31.77 23.46
N LYS A 25 6.91 31.22 23.00
CA LYS A 25 7.08 30.68 21.65
C LYS A 25 6.94 29.17 21.68
N LEU A 26 6.28 28.65 20.66
CA LEU A 26 6.14 27.21 20.42
C LEU A 26 6.34 26.90 18.94
N MET A 27 6.49 25.63 18.61
CA MET A 27 6.53 25.17 17.23
C MET A 27 6.03 23.73 17.11
N ILE A 28 5.58 23.37 15.92
CA ILE A 28 5.48 21.98 15.48
C ILE A 28 6.86 21.56 15.01
N GLU A 29 7.56 20.76 15.83
CA GLU A 29 8.88 20.22 15.49
C GLU A 29 8.78 19.12 14.44
N ASN A 30 7.76 18.27 14.55
CA ASN A 30 7.60 17.10 13.70
C ASN A 30 6.12 16.77 13.46
N LEU A 31 5.85 16.01 12.41
CA LEU A 31 4.52 15.57 12.01
C LEU A 31 4.59 14.07 11.70
N THR A 32 3.83 13.26 12.42
CA THR A 32 3.74 11.82 12.14
C THR A 32 2.32 11.51 11.67
N ILE A 33 2.21 10.87 10.51
CA ILE A 33 0.92 10.45 9.93
C ILE A 33 0.85 8.94 10.02
N ILE A 34 -0.18 8.42 10.67
CA ILE A 34 -0.37 6.98 10.85
C ILE A 34 -1.10 6.43 9.62
N ARG A 35 -0.55 5.37 9.02
CA ARG A 35 -1.03 4.75 7.77
C ARG A 35 -1.22 5.77 6.64
N PRO A 36 -0.20 6.58 6.32
CA PRO A 36 -0.39 7.68 5.40
C PRO A 36 -0.65 7.13 3.98
N PRO A 37 -1.64 7.62 3.23
CA PRO A 37 -1.82 7.26 1.81
C PRO A 37 -0.84 7.96 0.84
N ILE A 38 0.00 8.90 1.33
CA ILE A 38 0.98 9.68 0.57
C ILE A 38 2.18 10.04 1.44
N LEU A 39 3.27 10.53 0.83
CA LEU A 39 4.43 11.00 1.58
C LEU A 39 4.09 12.13 2.55
N LYS A 40 4.75 12.11 3.71
CA LYS A 40 4.66 13.15 4.75
C LYS A 40 4.89 14.57 4.22
N ILE A 41 5.77 14.75 3.24
CA ILE A 41 6.06 16.07 2.68
C ILE A 41 4.81 16.75 2.12
N PHE A 42 3.89 15.99 1.51
CA PHE A 42 2.63 16.54 1.02
C PHE A 42 1.71 16.99 2.16
N TYR A 43 1.73 16.31 3.30
CA TYR A 43 1.01 16.77 4.49
C TYR A 43 1.63 18.02 5.09
N TRP A 44 2.97 18.07 5.18
CA TRP A 44 3.69 19.23 5.68
C TRP A 44 3.37 20.50 4.86
N GLU A 45 3.31 20.36 3.54
CA GLU A 45 2.95 21.45 2.62
C GLU A 45 1.46 21.81 2.67
N ASN A 46 0.56 20.82 2.63
CA ASN A 46 -0.89 21.09 2.67
C ASN A 46 -1.33 21.69 4.02
N PHE A 47 -0.64 21.37 5.11
CA PHE A 47 -0.90 21.96 6.42
C PHE A 47 -0.19 23.30 6.62
N ASP A 48 0.67 23.73 5.68
CA ASP A 48 1.52 24.90 5.80
C ASP A 48 2.22 24.95 7.18
N ILE A 49 2.90 23.86 7.55
CA ILE A 49 3.55 23.78 8.88
C ILE A 49 4.65 24.83 9.03
N SER A 50 5.39 25.14 7.96
CA SER A 50 6.39 26.22 7.97
C SER A 50 5.73 27.59 8.23
N GLY A 51 4.59 27.89 7.61
CA GLY A 51 3.80 29.09 7.90
C GLY A 51 3.20 29.10 9.31
N LEU A 52 2.68 27.97 9.79
CA LEU A 52 2.21 27.81 11.17
C LEU A 52 3.33 28.08 12.17
N ASN A 53 4.51 27.47 11.98
CA ASN A 53 5.67 27.67 12.84
C ASN A 53 6.13 29.13 12.87
N ARG A 54 6.06 29.83 11.73
CA ARG A 54 6.33 31.28 11.67
C ARG A 54 5.35 32.07 12.54
N LYS A 55 4.05 31.74 12.50
CA LYS A 55 3.01 32.36 13.34
C LYS A 55 3.21 32.04 14.82
N LEU A 56 3.48 30.79 15.16
CA LEU A 56 3.68 30.33 16.54
C LEU A 56 4.90 30.96 17.21
N ARG A 57 5.99 31.17 16.45
CA ARG A 57 7.21 31.87 16.91
C ARG A 57 7.09 33.39 16.92
N SER A 58 6.06 33.95 16.28
CA SER A 58 5.85 35.40 16.22
C SER A 58 5.34 35.94 17.55
N ASN A 59 5.58 37.23 17.82
CA ASN A 59 5.15 37.91 19.04
C ASN A 59 3.76 38.56 18.93
N ARG A 60 2.86 37.92 18.19
CA ARG A 60 1.51 38.42 17.97
C ARG A 60 0.52 37.59 18.82
N ALA A 61 -0.48 38.29 19.36
CA ALA A 61 -1.42 37.73 20.32
C ALA A 61 -2.44 36.78 19.69
N GLU A 62 -2.87 37.06 18.46
CA GLU A 62 -3.94 36.33 17.79
C GLU A 62 -3.60 35.97 16.35
N HIS A 63 -3.78 34.69 15.98
CA HIS A 63 -3.63 34.19 14.61
C HIS A 63 -4.63 33.14 14.23
N GLU A 64 -4.89 33.09 12.94
CA GLU A 64 -5.64 32.02 12.30
C GLU A 64 -4.71 31.19 11.41
N HIS A 65 -4.95 29.89 11.38
CA HIS A 65 -4.24 28.97 10.51
C HIS A 65 -5.18 27.89 9.98
N ILE A 66 -5.10 27.62 8.69
CA ILE A 66 -5.91 26.60 8.03
C ILE A 66 -5.04 25.35 7.83
N ILE A 67 -5.47 24.24 8.41
CA ILE A 67 -4.89 22.92 8.25
C ILE A 67 -5.78 22.17 7.26
N ALA A 68 -5.37 22.11 6.00
CA ALA A 68 -6.14 21.45 4.94
C ALA A 68 -5.78 19.96 4.87
N VAL A 69 -6.68 19.10 5.35
CA VAL A 69 -6.55 17.64 5.22
C VAL A 69 -6.73 17.26 3.75
N PRO A 70 -5.80 16.47 3.15
CA PRO A 70 -5.96 15.98 1.79
C PRO A 70 -7.33 15.31 1.61
N VAL A 71 -7.89 15.42 0.41
CA VAL A 71 -9.22 14.90 0.08
C VAL A 71 -9.27 13.40 0.33
N ARG A 72 -10.38 12.93 0.91
CA ARG A 72 -10.58 11.53 1.23
C ARG A 72 -11.91 11.03 0.71
N GLN A 73 -11.92 9.75 0.34
CA GLN A 73 -13.14 9.06 -0.04
C GLN A 73 -14.06 8.92 1.18
N ILE A 74 -15.36 9.06 0.97
CA ILE A 74 -16.36 8.74 2.00
C ILE A 74 -16.18 7.29 2.49
N HIS A 75 -16.32 7.09 3.79
CA HIS A 75 -16.08 5.85 4.53
C HIS A 75 -14.65 5.29 4.43
N SER A 76 -13.68 6.08 3.97
CA SER A 76 -12.27 5.70 4.07
C SER A 76 -11.80 5.61 5.53
N GLN A 77 -10.71 4.88 5.75
CA GLN A 77 -10.14 4.70 7.08
C GLN A 77 -9.80 6.05 7.73
N PRO A 78 -10.04 6.20 9.06
CA PRO A 78 -9.68 7.40 9.80
C PRO A 78 -8.21 7.76 9.63
N LEU A 79 -7.92 9.05 9.49
CA LEU A 79 -6.56 9.55 9.39
C LEU A 79 -6.12 10.08 10.75
N LYS A 80 -5.19 9.37 11.39
CA LYS A 80 -4.59 9.80 12.65
C LYS A 80 -3.29 10.56 12.36
N MET A 81 -3.22 11.78 12.90
CA MET A 81 -2.14 12.75 12.70
C MET A 81 -1.61 13.15 14.07
N ILE A 82 -0.29 13.17 14.22
CA ILE A 82 0.38 13.52 15.47
C ILE A 82 1.27 14.73 15.20
N PHE A 83 0.91 15.84 15.82
CA PHE A 83 1.68 17.07 15.79
C PHE A 83 2.61 17.08 17.02
N TRP A 84 3.91 17.00 16.78
CA TRP A 84 4.91 17.05 17.85
C TRP A 84 5.23 18.50 18.17
N MET A 85 4.65 18.99 19.26
CA MET A 85 4.75 20.39 19.69
C MET A 85 5.92 20.56 20.64
N ARG A 86 6.82 21.49 20.33
CA ARG A 86 7.93 21.87 21.20
C ARG A 86 7.69 23.23 21.84
N ASN A 87 7.90 23.32 23.14
CA ASN A 87 8.00 24.59 23.84
C ASN A 87 9.39 25.20 23.62
N LEU A 88 9.44 26.43 23.11
CA LEU A 88 10.68 27.18 22.88
C LEU A 88 10.91 28.27 23.93
N SER A 89 10.01 28.38 24.92
CA SER A 89 10.17 29.26 26.06
C SER A 89 11.02 28.61 27.15
N ASP A 90 11.67 29.44 27.94
CA ASP A 90 12.33 29.14 29.20
C ASP A 90 11.35 28.83 30.35
N LYS A 91 10.04 29.00 30.14
CA LYS A 91 8.97 28.79 31.11
C LYS A 91 8.04 27.68 30.67
N GLU A 92 7.36 27.07 31.63
CA GLU A 92 6.29 26.11 31.36
C GLU A 92 5.15 26.80 30.58
N LEU A 93 4.72 26.16 29.51
CA LEU A 93 3.65 26.61 28.63
C LEU A 93 2.41 25.77 28.87
N GLU A 94 1.29 26.41 29.18
CA GLU A 94 -0.02 25.78 29.25
C GLU A 94 -0.80 26.07 27.96
N LEU A 95 -1.37 25.02 27.37
CA LEU A 95 -2.24 25.09 26.20
C LEU A 95 -3.60 24.51 26.54
N SER A 96 -4.66 25.22 26.15
CA SER A 96 -6.04 24.76 26.25
C SER A 96 -6.71 24.85 24.88
N LEU A 97 -7.36 23.78 24.45
CA LEU A 97 -7.98 23.65 23.14
C LEU A 97 -9.49 23.54 23.34
N LYS A 98 -10.21 24.55 22.84
CA LYS A 98 -11.66 24.59 22.86
C LYS A 98 -12.19 24.52 21.45
N ARG A 99 -13.03 23.53 21.18
CA ARG A 99 -13.73 23.46 19.89
C ARG A 99 -14.79 24.56 19.78
N LEU A 100 -14.81 25.27 18.66
CA LEU A 100 -15.86 26.22 18.31
C LEU A 100 -16.91 25.55 17.41
N GLN A 101 -18.18 25.90 17.62
CA GLN A 101 -19.28 25.42 16.79
C GLN A 101 -19.41 26.31 15.55
N ASN A 102 -19.00 25.77 14.39
CA ASN A 102 -19.17 26.46 13.10
C ASN A 102 -20.47 26.08 12.37
N CYS A 103 -21.13 25.00 12.78
CA CYS A 103 -22.31 24.46 12.11
C CYS A 103 -23.61 25.03 12.69
N GLN A 104 -24.64 25.11 11.86
CA GLN A 104 -26.00 25.54 12.25
C GLN A 104 -26.84 24.41 12.90
N CYS A 105 -26.23 23.26 13.22
CA CYS A 105 -26.93 22.17 13.89
C CYS A 105 -27.52 22.62 15.23
N GLN A 106 -28.78 22.30 15.48
CA GLN A 106 -29.48 22.64 16.72
C GLN A 106 -29.40 21.47 17.72
N PRO A 107 -29.45 21.74 19.04
CA PRO A 107 -29.59 20.70 20.05
C PRO A 107 -30.88 19.91 19.83
N LEU A 108 -30.81 18.58 19.87
CA LEU A 108 -32.00 17.71 19.78
C LEU A 108 -32.46 17.36 21.19
N GLN A 109 -33.78 17.38 21.44
CA GLN A 109 -34.32 16.81 22.67
C GLN A 109 -34.24 15.29 22.59
N THR A 110 -33.47 14.68 23.49
CA THR A 110 -33.33 13.24 23.60
C THR A 110 -34.00 12.79 24.88
N ARG A 111 -34.85 11.75 24.78
CA ARG A 111 -35.49 11.13 25.93
C ARG A 111 -34.43 10.31 26.68
N VAL A 112 -34.09 10.72 27.90
CA VAL A 112 -33.12 10.04 28.78
C VAL A 112 -33.79 9.19 29.86
N GLY A 113 -35.13 9.23 29.94
CA GLY A 113 -35.92 8.40 30.85
C GLY A 113 -37.43 8.49 30.57
N PHE A 114 -38.25 7.86 31.41
CA PHE A 114 -39.70 7.77 31.17
C PHE A 114 -40.39 9.14 31.02
N ASN A 115 -39.94 10.20 31.71
CA ASN A 115 -40.46 11.58 31.58
C ASN A 115 -39.36 12.66 31.59
N GLN A 116 -38.12 12.31 31.27
CA GLN A 116 -37.00 13.27 31.26
C GLN A 116 -36.46 13.45 29.84
N PHE A 117 -36.50 14.69 29.37
CA PHE A 117 -35.90 15.12 28.11
C PHE A 117 -34.68 15.97 28.41
N ARG A 118 -33.56 15.65 27.78
CA ARG A 118 -32.35 16.47 27.83
C ARG A 118 -32.08 16.98 26.43
N GLN A 119 -31.78 18.27 26.29
CA GLN A 119 -31.23 18.78 25.05
C GLN A 119 -29.80 18.29 24.93
N LEU A 120 -29.56 17.36 24.00
CA LEU A 120 -28.24 16.83 23.71
C LEU A 120 -27.83 17.28 22.32
N PHE A 121 -26.62 17.82 22.24
CA PHE A 121 -26.07 18.30 20.99
C PHE A 121 -25.55 17.13 20.13
N HIS A 122 -26.42 16.60 19.28
CA HIS A 122 -26.13 15.50 18.36
C HIS A 122 -25.75 16.06 16.97
N CYS A 123 -24.62 16.76 16.91
CA CYS A 123 -24.10 17.23 15.63
C CYS A 123 -23.18 16.17 14.99
N PRO A 124 -23.48 15.67 13.78
CA PRO A 124 -22.63 14.70 13.09
C PRO A 124 -21.25 15.28 12.77
N HIS A 125 -21.15 16.59 12.47
CA HIS A 125 -19.88 17.27 12.28
C HIS A 125 -18.97 17.18 13.50
N ARG A 126 -19.51 16.94 14.72
CA ARG A 126 -18.70 16.72 15.92
C ARG A 126 -17.74 15.56 15.76
N ARG A 127 -18.19 14.49 15.09
CA ARG A 127 -17.45 13.24 14.96
C ARG A 127 -16.41 13.26 13.82
N LEU A 128 -16.38 14.31 12.98
CA LEU A 128 -15.45 14.40 11.85
C LEU A 128 -13.99 14.62 12.27
N LEU A 129 -13.76 15.23 13.43
CA LEU A 129 -12.42 15.45 13.97
C LEU A 129 -12.44 15.29 15.48
N GLN A 130 -11.48 14.53 15.99
CA GLN A 130 -11.26 14.34 17.41
C GLN A 130 -9.82 14.76 17.75
N VAL A 131 -9.69 15.57 18.78
CA VAL A 131 -8.40 15.94 19.38
C VAL A 131 -8.34 15.28 20.75
N ASN A 132 -7.33 14.46 21.01
CA ASN A 132 -7.32 13.60 22.20
C ASN A 132 -6.97 14.33 23.50
N GLN A 133 -6.25 15.45 23.42
CA GLN A 133 -5.81 16.23 24.57
C GLN A 133 -6.29 17.68 24.42
N GLU A 134 -7.22 18.09 25.28
CA GLU A 134 -7.77 19.44 25.28
C GLU A 134 -7.00 20.39 26.20
N ALA A 135 -6.15 19.88 27.10
CA ALA A 135 -5.25 20.68 27.90
C ALA A 135 -3.87 20.01 27.97
N MET A 136 -2.80 20.79 27.80
CA MET A 136 -1.43 20.32 27.82
C MET A 136 -0.56 21.29 28.61
N LYS A 137 0.35 20.75 29.42
CA LYS A 137 1.43 21.50 30.07
C LYS A 137 2.74 21.00 29.49
N ILE A 138 3.54 21.92 28.95
CA ILE A 138 4.76 21.62 28.21
C ILE A 138 5.91 22.35 28.90
N LYS A 139 6.84 21.59 29.46
CA LYS A 139 8.05 22.14 30.10
C LYS A 139 8.97 22.80 29.07
N PRO A 140 9.91 23.67 29.50
CA PRO A 140 10.92 24.23 28.61
C PRO A 140 11.64 23.14 27.81
N ASP A 141 11.79 23.35 26.51
CA ASP A 141 12.39 22.40 25.55
C ASP A 141 11.72 21.02 25.42
N GLU A 142 10.62 20.78 26.13
CA GLU A 142 9.87 19.53 26.03
C GLU A 142 9.09 19.46 24.73
N VAL A 143 8.94 18.22 24.22
CA VAL A 143 8.15 17.92 23.03
C VAL A 143 6.99 17.02 23.41
N VAL A 144 5.76 17.48 23.16
CA VAL A 144 4.52 16.80 23.50
C VAL A 144 3.73 16.47 22.22
N ALA A 145 3.05 15.33 22.22
CA ALA A 145 2.25 14.85 21.09
C ALA A 145 0.81 15.35 21.16
N LEU A 146 0.42 16.23 20.24
CA LEU A 146 -0.98 16.54 20.00
C LEU A 146 -1.55 15.61 18.94
N THR A 147 -2.40 14.67 19.37
CA THR A 147 -3.04 13.71 18.47
C THR A 147 -4.37 14.21 17.96
N VAL A 148 -4.51 14.23 16.64
CA VAL A 148 -5.72 14.62 15.91
C VAL A 148 -6.15 13.48 14.99
N THR A 149 -7.40 13.03 15.11
CA THR A 149 -7.96 11.96 14.27
C THR A 149 -9.11 12.50 13.45
N ALA A 150 -8.98 12.42 12.12
CA ALA A 150 -10.00 12.80 11.16
C ALA A 150 -10.81 11.56 10.71
N TYR A 151 -12.13 11.70 10.66
CA TYR A 151 -13.06 10.66 10.25
C TYR A 151 -13.84 11.10 9.01
N PHE A 152 -13.99 10.20 8.04
CA PHE A 152 -14.50 10.54 6.72
C PHE A 152 -15.86 9.87 6.47
N PHE A 153 -16.94 10.31 7.12
CA PHE A 153 -18.27 9.69 6.97
C PHE A 153 -19.38 10.65 6.54
N LEU A 154 -19.09 11.95 6.40
CA LEU A 154 -20.07 12.96 5.98
C LEU A 154 -19.58 13.62 4.69
N TYR A 155 -20.30 13.44 3.58
CA TYR A 155 -19.96 14.02 2.28
C TYR A 155 -19.89 15.56 2.33
N GLY A 156 -19.00 16.17 1.56
CA GLY A 156 -18.88 17.62 1.39
C GLY A 156 -17.61 18.24 1.99
N GLU A 157 -17.54 19.57 1.93
CA GLU A 157 -16.50 20.36 2.58
C GLU A 157 -16.91 20.77 4.00
N HIS A 158 -16.02 20.53 4.97
CA HIS A 158 -16.26 20.77 6.39
C HIS A 158 -15.11 21.59 6.97
N LEU A 159 -15.46 22.64 7.72
CA LEU A 159 -14.49 23.47 8.44
C LEU A 159 -14.72 23.33 9.95
N LEU A 160 -13.76 22.77 10.67
CA LEU A 160 -13.81 22.61 12.12
C LEU A 160 -12.77 23.52 12.78
N THR A 161 -13.22 24.42 13.65
CA THR A 161 -12.33 25.39 14.32
C THR A 161 -12.05 24.96 15.76
N TYR A 162 -10.77 25.02 16.13
CA TYR A 162 -10.30 24.90 17.50
C TYR A 162 -9.64 26.22 17.90
N GLU A 163 -10.10 26.79 19.01
CA GLU A 163 -9.43 27.88 19.70
C GLU A 163 -8.39 27.29 20.64
N VAL A 164 -7.12 27.57 20.38
CA VAL A 164 -5.98 27.19 21.21
C VAL A 164 -5.57 28.42 22.03
N SER A 165 -5.87 28.39 23.32
CA SER A 165 -5.47 29.44 24.25
C SER A 165 -4.22 29.03 25.03
N THR A 166 -3.32 29.98 25.22
CA THR A 166 -2.05 29.80 25.93
C THR A 166 -2.12 30.44 27.33
N GLY A 167 -1.27 29.97 28.25
CA GLY A 167 -1.19 30.52 29.62
C GLY A 167 -0.81 32.01 29.69
N ASP A 168 -0.16 32.54 28.66
CA ASP A 168 0.17 33.97 28.51
C ASP A 168 -0.88 34.75 27.68
N HIS A 169 -2.10 34.22 27.59
CA HIS A 169 -3.29 34.83 26.98
C HIS A 169 -3.25 35.03 25.46
N ARG A 170 -2.34 34.38 24.73
CA ARG A 170 -2.47 34.29 23.26
C ARG A 170 -3.59 33.36 22.88
N LYS A 171 -4.20 33.64 21.73
CA LYS A 171 -5.25 32.81 21.13
C LYS A 171 -4.88 32.45 19.69
N PHE A 172 -4.99 31.18 19.34
CA PHE A 172 -4.83 30.71 17.97
C PHE A 172 -6.11 30.03 17.51
N LEU A 173 -6.59 30.39 16.32
CA LEU A 173 -7.68 29.66 15.68
C LEU A 173 -7.08 28.70 14.66
N TRP A 174 -7.23 27.41 14.93
CA TRP A 174 -6.84 26.35 14.01
C TRP A 174 -8.08 25.84 13.31
N HIS A 175 -8.15 26.07 12.00
CA HIS A 175 -9.24 25.65 11.15
C HIS A 175 -8.84 24.37 10.41
N PHE A 176 -9.43 23.25 10.78
CA PHE A 176 -9.26 22.00 10.05
C PHE A 176 -10.27 21.95 8.91
N LYS A 177 -9.77 22.04 7.67
CA LYS A 177 -10.59 21.85 6.47
C LYS A 177 -10.53 20.38 6.07
N LEU A 178 -11.67 19.70 6.07
CA LEU A 178 -11.82 18.34 5.56
C LEU A 178 -12.73 18.37 4.34
N GLU A 179 -12.26 17.80 3.24
CA GLU A 179 -13.04 17.62 2.02
C GLU A 179 -13.26 16.11 1.82
N ILE A 180 -14.53 15.71 1.84
CA ILE A 180 -14.94 14.30 1.73
C ILE A 180 -15.77 14.15 0.47
N SER A 181 -15.25 13.39 -0.49
CA SER A 181 -15.87 13.18 -1.81
C SER A 181 -16.05 11.69 -2.10
N ALA A 182 -16.85 11.36 -3.11
CA ALA A 182 -17.04 9.98 -3.57
C ALA A 182 -15.84 9.55 -4.44
N PHE A 183 -15.46 10.40 -5.39
CA PHE A 183 -14.22 10.35 -6.15
C PHE A 183 -14.11 11.66 -6.94
N ASP A 184 -12.95 12.32 -6.90
CA ASP A 184 -12.71 13.54 -7.68
C ASP A 184 -11.39 13.39 -8.48
N PRO A 185 -11.46 13.26 -9.82
CA PRO A 185 -10.28 13.14 -10.66
C PRO A 185 -9.32 14.33 -10.54
N GLU A 186 -9.81 15.55 -10.29
CA GLU A 186 -8.98 16.75 -10.17
C GLU A 186 -8.03 16.65 -8.97
N LYS A 187 -8.50 16.02 -7.89
CA LYS A 187 -7.76 15.86 -6.63
C LYS A 187 -6.75 14.72 -6.67
N CYS A 188 -6.72 13.96 -7.76
CA CYS A 188 -5.72 12.91 -7.96
C CYS A 188 -4.34 13.49 -8.32
N LEU A 189 -4.22 14.76 -8.74
CA LEU A 189 -2.94 15.38 -9.09
C LEU A 189 -2.31 16.10 -7.88
N LEU A 190 -1.15 15.60 -7.42
CA LEU A 190 -0.44 16.13 -6.26
C LEU A 190 0.51 17.29 -6.61
N THR A 191 1.03 17.33 -7.83
CA THR A 191 2.11 18.26 -8.23
C THR A 191 1.55 19.59 -8.74
N LYS A 192 1.63 20.64 -7.91
CA LYS A 192 1.11 21.98 -8.25
C LYS A 192 2.10 22.85 -9.04
N GLU A 193 3.40 22.57 -8.91
CA GLU A 193 4.49 23.31 -9.54
C GLU A 193 5.55 22.33 -10.04
N LEU A 194 6.00 22.48 -11.29
CA LEU A 194 7.14 21.73 -11.82
C LEU A 194 8.44 22.23 -11.21
N ILE A 195 9.45 21.37 -11.15
CA ILE A 195 10.78 21.78 -10.71
C ILE A 195 11.28 22.85 -11.69
N PRO A 196 11.77 24.00 -11.17
CA PRO A 196 12.31 25.06 -12.02
C PRO A 196 13.37 24.51 -12.98
N VAL A 197 13.23 24.84 -14.26
CA VAL A 197 14.13 24.39 -15.32
C VAL A 197 15.19 25.46 -15.55
N ASN A 198 16.45 25.08 -15.49
CA ASN A 198 17.53 26.00 -15.82
C ASN A 198 17.57 26.28 -17.31
N ILE A 199 17.25 27.51 -17.70
CA ILE A 199 17.13 27.90 -19.11
C ILE A 199 18.47 27.98 -19.84
N ARG A 200 19.60 28.02 -19.10
CA ARG A 200 20.94 27.96 -19.68
C ARG A 200 21.31 26.53 -20.09
N ASN A 201 20.69 25.53 -19.48
CA ASN A 201 20.93 24.14 -19.81
C ASN A 201 19.99 23.72 -20.95
N TYR A 202 20.56 23.44 -22.11
CA TYR A 202 19.79 23.01 -23.30
C TYR A 202 19.28 21.57 -23.23
N TYR A 203 19.57 20.85 -22.15
CA TYR A 203 19.20 19.44 -22.01
C TYR A 203 17.73 19.29 -21.62
N HIS A 204 17.03 18.38 -22.30
CA HIS A 204 15.69 17.95 -21.90
C HIS A 204 15.79 17.16 -20.60
N VAL A 205 15.21 17.69 -19.53
CA VAL A 205 15.11 17.00 -18.24
C VAL A 205 13.68 16.54 -18.05
N THR A 206 13.47 15.24 -17.97
CA THR A 206 12.15 14.68 -17.70
C THR A 206 11.82 14.81 -16.22
N GLN A 207 10.60 15.28 -15.94
CA GLN A 207 10.08 15.49 -14.59
C GLN A 207 8.75 14.74 -14.39
N PRO A 208 8.44 14.32 -13.15
CA PRO A 208 7.18 13.68 -12.82
C PRO A 208 6.12 14.70 -12.37
N ILE A 209 4.90 14.57 -12.90
CA ILE A 209 3.66 15.05 -12.27
C ILE A 209 3.06 13.87 -11.51
N TRP A 210 2.99 13.97 -10.19
CA TRP A 210 2.51 12.89 -9.32
C TRP A 210 0.98 12.74 -9.36
N VAL A 211 0.52 11.56 -9.77
CA VAL A 211 -0.89 11.15 -9.82
C VAL A 211 -1.16 10.13 -8.72
N GLN A 212 -2.02 10.47 -7.78
CA GLN A 212 -2.46 9.64 -6.68
C GLN A 212 -3.73 8.87 -7.02
N ASN A 213 -3.77 7.60 -6.58
CA ASN A 213 -4.99 6.82 -6.49
C ASN A 213 -5.33 6.57 -5.02
N ILE A 214 -6.43 7.17 -4.55
CA ILE A 214 -6.93 7.02 -3.17
C ILE A 214 -7.81 5.79 -2.97
N THR A 215 -8.16 5.09 -4.04
CA THR A 215 -9.12 3.98 -4.03
C THR A 215 -8.44 2.63 -3.81
N MET A 216 -9.24 1.60 -3.53
CA MET A 216 -8.79 0.21 -3.36
C MET A 216 -8.64 -0.55 -4.69
N GLN A 217 -8.92 0.08 -5.83
CA GLN A 217 -8.85 -0.52 -7.16
C GLN A 217 -7.75 0.16 -7.97
N HIS A 218 -7.23 -0.51 -9.01
CA HIS A 218 -6.35 0.14 -9.97
C HIS A 218 -7.16 1.13 -10.82
N LEU A 219 -6.65 2.34 -11.02
CA LEU A 219 -7.33 3.36 -11.81
C LEU A 219 -6.54 3.67 -13.08
N THR A 220 -7.23 3.80 -14.21
CA THR A 220 -6.61 4.13 -15.49
C THR A 220 -7.01 5.54 -15.90
N PHE A 221 -6.03 6.40 -16.06
CA PHE A 221 -6.18 7.78 -16.46
C PHE A 221 -5.67 7.98 -17.90
N SER A 222 -6.31 8.90 -18.62
CA SER A 222 -5.82 9.41 -19.89
C SER A 222 -5.52 10.90 -19.75
N PHE A 223 -4.41 11.35 -20.31
CA PHE A 223 -3.92 12.71 -20.21
C PHE A 223 -3.72 13.33 -21.58
N SER A 224 -3.92 14.64 -21.66
CA SER A 224 -3.54 15.44 -22.82
C SER A 224 -3.08 16.82 -22.35
N SER A 225 -2.23 17.47 -23.14
CA SER A 225 -1.83 18.86 -22.90
C SER A 225 -2.06 19.68 -24.16
N ARG A 226 -2.32 20.97 -23.98
CA ARG A 226 -2.46 21.95 -25.06
C ARG A 226 -1.24 22.86 -25.19
N ASP A 227 -0.31 22.80 -24.24
CA ASP A 227 0.84 23.71 -24.20
C ASP A 227 1.98 23.26 -25.09
N ARG A 228 2.44 24.17 -25.95
CA ARG A 228 3.53 23.92 -26.89
C ARG A 228 4.86 23.62 -26.20
N GLY A 229 5.06 24.13 -24.98
CA GLY A 229 6.25 23.90 -24.17
C GLY A 229 6.21 22.61 -23.36
N MET A 230 5.08 21.91 -23.29
CA MET A 230 4.88 20.75 -22.42
C MET A 230 4.56 19.49 -23.25
N LYS A 231 5.46 18.51 -23.22
CA LYS A 231 5.27 17.22 -23.87
C LYS A 231 5.04 16.12 -22.84
N LEU A 232 3.89 15.46 -22.90
CA LEU A 232 3.60 14.28 -22.08
C LEU A 232 4.22 13.03 -22.74
N LEU A 233 4.91 12.20 -21.96
CA LEU A 233 5.60 11.01 -22.48
C LEU A 233 4.76 9.72 -22.29
N ASN A 234 3.88 9.69 -21.28
CA ASN A 234 2.94 8.60 -21.03
C ASN A 234 1.52 9.15 -20.86
N MET A 235 0.82 9.32 -21.98
CA MET A 235 -0.55 9.87 -21.99
C MET A 235 -1.60 8.92 -21.38
N SER A 236 -1.31 7.62 -21.27
CA SER A 236 -2.16 6.68 -20.53
C SER A 236 -1.37 6.15 -19.33
N LEU A 237 -1.99 6.19 -18.15
CA LEU A 237 -1.36 5.84 -16.89
C LEU A 237 -2.31 4.97 -16.07
N THR A 238 -1.88 3.75 -15.74
CA THR A 238 -2.57 2.93 -14.72
C THR A 238 -1.89 3.16 -13.38
N VAL A 239 -2.61 3.76 -12.44
CA VAL A 239 -2.14 4.03 -11.08
C VAL A 239 -2.64 2.93 -10.16
N PRO A 240 -1.76 2.13 -9.52
CA PRO A 240 -2.18 1.10 -8.60
C PRO A 240 -3.01 1.61 -7.42
N ARG A 241 -3.82 0.73 -6.83
CA ARG A 241 -4.61 1.07 -5.63
C ARG A 241 -3.72 1.68 -4.55
N GLN A 242 -4.25 2.69 -3.84
CA GLN A 242 -3.56 3.35 -2.72
C GLN A 242 -2.09 3.72 -3.01
N SER A 243 -1.79 4.11 -4.24
CA SER A 243 -0.42 4.40 -4.68
C SER A 243 -0.36 5.75 -5.40
N VAL A 244 0.85 6.15 -5.78
CA VAL A 244 1.09 7.35 -6.55
C VAL A 244 2.06 7.00 -7.67
N TRP A 245 1.72 7.38 -8.91
CA TRP A 245 2.50 7.10 -10.12
C TRP A 245 2.76 8.39 -10.90
N PRO A 246 3.81 8.46 -11.75
CA PRO A 246 4.20 9.70 -12.38
C PRO A 246 3.63 9.79 -13.80
N LEU A 247 2.97 10.90 -14.10
CA LEU A 247 2.83 11.40 -15.46
C LEU A 247 4.13 12.10 -15.84
N LEU A 248 4.84 11.53 -16.80
CA LEU A 248 6.14 11.95 -17.28
C LEU A 248 6.00 13.12 -18.25
N VAL A 249 6.75 14.17 -17.98
CA VAL A 249 6.70 15.40 -18.77
C VAL A 249 8.09 15.90 -19.11
N ASP A 250 8.27 16.23 -20.39
CA ASP A 250 9.36 17.07 -20.86
C ASP A 250 8.81 18.50 -20.99
N TYR A 251 9.29 19.41 -20.14
CA TYR A 251 8.88 20.80 -20.14
C TYR A 251 10.03 21.70 -20.59
N ARG A 252 9.76 22.54 -21.58
CA ARG A 252 10.65 23.61 -22.05
C ARG A 252 10.01 24.96 -21.72
N PRO A 253 10.58 25.73 -20.77
CA PRO A 253 10.07 27.06 -20.49
C PRO A 253 10.20 27.96 -21.72
N LEU A 254 9.11 28.61 -22.10
CA LEU A 254 9.10 29.69 -23.10
C LEU A 254 9.46 31.04 -22.46
N ASP A 255 9.13 31.19 -21.18
CA ASP A 255 9.24 32.41 -20.37
C ASP A 255 9.68 32.05 -18.93
N TYR A 256 10.03 33.07 -18.14
CA TYR A 256 10.45 32.91 -16.74
C TYR A 256 9.34 32.34 -15.83
N GLU A 257 8.07 32.70 -16.08
CA GLU A 257 6.91 32.12 -15.41
C GLU A 257 5.87 31.72 -16.44
N ASN A 258 5.34 30.50 -16.32
CA ASN A 258 4.34 29.93 -17.20
C ASN A 258 3.29 29.17 -16.38
N GLU A 259 2.07 29.12 -16.88
CA GLU A 259 1.00 28.25 -16.37
C GLU A 259 0.68 27.23 -17.45
N ALA A 260 1.00 25.96 -17.21
CA ALA A 260 0.75 24.86 -18.13
C ALA A 260 -0.53 24.12 -17.75
N GLU A 261 -1.30 23.66 -18.73
CA GLU A 261 -2.57 22.96 -18.58
C GLU A 261 -2.43 21.48 -18.98
N VAL A 262 -2.82 20.61 -18.05
CA VAL A 262 -2.99 19.17 -18.27
C VAL A 262 -4.48 18.84 -18.15
N LEU A 263 -5.03 18.22 -19.17
CA LEU A 263 -6.38 17.67 -19.15
C LEU A 263 -6.30 16.19 -18.75
N LEU A 264 -6.84 15.88 -17.57
CA LEU A 264 -7.05 14.52 -17.07
C LEU A 264 -8.43 14.03 -17.50
N SER A 265 -8.50 12.83 -18.06
CA SER A 265 -9.73 12.12 -18.38
C SER A 265 -9.77 10.79 -17.63
N PHE A 266 -10.87 10.54 -16.93
CA PHE A 266 -11.13 9.29 -16.21
C PHE A 266 -12.60 8.93 -16.45
N GLU A 267 -12.85 7.77 -17.06
CA GLU A 267 -14.19 7.36 -17.51
C GLU A 267 -14.87 8.49 -18.32
N ASN A 268 -16.02 8.99 -17.85
CA ASN A 268 -16.77 10.09 -18.47
C ASN A 268 -16.40 11.47 -17.90
N ALA A 269 -15.56 11.53 -16.87
CA ALA A 269 -15.14 12.77 -16.22
C ALA A 269 -13.88 13.34 -16.87
N LYS A 270 -13.84 14.66 -17.01
CA LYS A 270 -12.67 15.41 -17.47
C LYS A 270 -12.38 16.52 -16.47
N ALA A 271 -11.12 16.62 -16.06
CA ALA A 271 -10.63 17.66 -15.17
C ALA A 271 -9.49 18.42 -15.86
N ARG A 272 -9.48 19.76 -15.72
CA ARG A 272 -8.41 20.63 -16.21
C ARG A 272 -7.54 21.01 -15.05
N TYR A 273 -6.25 20.77 -15.17
CA TYR A 273 -5.30 21.00 -14.11
C TYR A 273 -4.24 22.00 -14.55
N LYS A 274 -4.08 23.06 -13.76
CA LYS A 274 -3.13 24.14 -14.00
C LYS A 274 -1.89 23.92 -13.15
N ILE A 275 -0.73 23.88 -13.79
CA ILE A 275 0.57 23.64 -13.18
C ILE A 275 1.42 24.88 -13.38
N LYS A 276 1.99 25.39 -12.29
CA LYS A 276 2.98 26.45 -12.39
C LYS A 276 4.30 25.86 -12.88
N ALA A 277 4.92 26.52 -13.84
CA ALA A 277 6.22 26.14 -14.35
C ALA A 277 7.10 27.38 -14.49
N ARG A 278 8.38 27.23 -14.15
CA ARG A 278 9.31 28.37 -14.08
C ARG A 278 10.64 28.05 -14.73
N GLY A 279 11.21 29.06 -15.38
CA GLY A 279 12.57 29.06 -15.88
C GLY A 279 13.49 29.82 -14.92
N VAL A 280 14.64 29.24 -14.56
CA VAL A 280 15.64 29.86 -13.67
C VAL A 280 17.01 29.92 -14.34
N LEU A 281 17.89 30.82 -13.88
CA LEU A 281 19.26 30.96 -14.39
C LEU A 281 20.29 30.09 -13.64
N ALA A 282 19.93 29.61 -12.46
CA ALA A 282 20.73 28.74 -11.61
C ALA A 282 19.81 27.65 -11.04
N ASP A 283 20.35 26.45 -10.82
CA ASP A 283 19.59 25.34 -10.27
C ASP A 283 19.30 25.59 -8.78
N ASP A 284 18.02 25.63 -8.41
CA ASP A 284 17.61 25.73 -7.03
C ASP A 284 17.67 24.36 -6.32
N LYS A 285 18.26 24.35 -5.14
CA LYS A 285 18.19 23.20 -4.22
C LYS A 285 16.80 23.14 -3.61
N GLU A 286 16.24 21.94 -3.49
CA GLU A 286 15.00 21.75 -2.71
C GLU A 286 15.31 22.02 -1.23
N GLU A 287 14.94 23.20 -0.74
CA GLU A 287 14.94 23.48 0.68
C GLU A 287 13.58 23.07 1.25
N THR A 288 13.57 22.09 2.14
CA THR A 288 12.39 21.72 2.91
C THR A 288 12.73 21.72 4.39
N ASP A 289 11.93 22.43 5.17
CA ASP A 289 12.04 22.44 6.64
C ASP A 289 11.49 21.15 7.27
N MET A 290 10.95 20.23 6.46
CA MET A 290 10.33 19.00 6.97
C MET A 290 11.41 18.10 7.60
N PRO A 291 11.25 17.71 8.87
CA PRO A 291 12.17 16.79 9.52
C PRO A 291 12.08 15.41 8.87
N LEU A 292 13.26 14.89 8.48
CA LEU A 292 13.36 13.56 7.88
C LEU A 292 13.07 12.48 8.92
N LYS A 293 13.74 12.50 10.08
CA LYS A 293 13.53 11.46 11.10
C LYS A 293 12.12 11.57 11.71
N GLU A 294 11.37 10.48 11.67
CA GLU A 294 10.13 10.34 12.44
C GLU A 294 10.43 10.22 13.93
N ARG A 295 9.51 10.71 14.77
CA ARG A 295 9.51 10.39 16.20
C ARG A 295 8.78 9.08 16.42
N GLU A 296 9.35 8.25 17.28
CA GLU A 296 8.74 6.98 17.66
C GLU A 296 7.41 7.22 18.40
N CYS A 297 6.41 6.40 18.10
CA CYS A 297 5.10 6.46 18.72
C CYS A 297 4.51 5.04 18.77
N VAL A 298 3.69 4.76 19.78
CA VAL A 298 2.99 3.48 19.95
C VAL A 298 2.10 3.10 18.78
N ASP A 299 1.63 4.08 18.01
CA ASP A 299 0.79 3.86 16.82
C ASP A 299 1.61 3.70 15.53
N PHE A 300 2.91 3.98 15.56
CA PHE A 300 3.80 3.98 14.41
C PHE A 300 4.57 2.66 14.34
N LEU A 301 3.87 1.61 13.94
CA LEU A 301 4.31 0.21 14.12
C LEU A 301 5.38 -0.25 13.11
N HIS A 302 5.44 0.35 11.93
CA HIS A 302 6.30 -0.12 10.84
C HIS A 302 7.08 1.06 10.29
N VAL A 303 8.42 0.99 10.34
CA VAL A 303 9.26 2.15 10.02
C VAL A 303 10.43 1.79 9.13
N ILE A 304 10.79 2.73 8.25
CA ILE A 304 11.91 2.64 7.32
C ILE A 304 12.93 3.72 7.72
N TYR A 305 14.20 3.33 7.91
CA TYR A 305 15.28 4.23 8.28
C TYR A 305 16.50 4.03 7.37
N PRO A 306 17.00 5.09 6.69
CA PRO A 306 16.37 6.41 6.57
C PRO A 306 15.04 6.31 5.79
N ASN A 307 14.10 7.20 6.10
CA ASN A 307 12.81 7.30 5.39
C ASN A 307 12.88 8.18 4.13
N ARG A 308 14.05 8.78 3.85
CA ARG A 308 14.38 9.48 2.62
C ARG A 308 15.74 9.04 2.11
N VAL A 309 15.81 8.76 0.82
CA VAL A 309 17.03 8.34 0.11
C VAL A 309 17.19 9.21 -1.14
N SER A 310 18.40 9.68 -1.41
CA SER A 310 18.69 10.51 -2.57
C SER A 310 19.83 9.90 -3.37
N PHE A 311 19.60 9.76 -4.67
CA PHE A 311 20.57 9.22 -5.62
C PHE A 311 20.94 10.31 -6.62
N GLU A 312 22.23 10.63 -6.67
CA GLU A 312 22.84 11.30 -7.81
C GLU A 312 23.55 10.22 -8.63
N VAL A 313 23.18 10.02 -9.89
CA VAL A 313 23.61 8.87 -10.70
C VAL A 313 23.95 9.34 -12.11
N CYS A 314 24.97 8.77 -12.74
CA CYS A 314 25.25 9.02 -14.16
C CYS A 314 24.29 8.22 -15.05
N LEU A 315 24.20 8.58 -16.33
CA LEU A 315 23.49 7.75 -17.31
C LEU A 315 24.13 6.36 -17.38
N ARG A 316 23.30 5.32 -17.49
CA ARG A 316 23.70 3.90 -17.55
C ARG A 316 24.51 3.42 -16.35
N GLU A 317 24.41 4.10 -15.21
CA GLU A 317 25.03 3.69 -13.95
C GLU A 317 23.99 3.05 -13.03
N ASP A 318 24.44 2.02 -12.31
CA ASP A 318 23.72 1.41 -11.20
C ASP A 318 24.29 1.91 -9.88
N ARG A 319 23.42 2.37 -8.98
CA ARG A 319 23.80 2.70 -7.60
C ARG A 319 22.94 1.98 -6.60
N THR A 320 23.55 1.62 -5.48
CA THR A 320 22.88 0.94 -4.37
C THR A 320 22.97 1.79 -3.10
N GLN A 321 21.88 1.82 -2.33
CA GLN A 321 21.89 2.27 -0.93
C GLN A 321 21.14 1.28 -0.05
N LEU A 322 21.36 1.37 1.26
CA LEU A 322 20.76 0.48 2.26
C LEU A 322 19.72 1.22 3.08
N VAL A 323 18.60 0.57 3.34
CA VAL A 323 17.57 1.03 4.28
C VAL A 323 17.25 -0.08 5.28
N ASN A 324 16.96 0.29 6.51
CA ASN A 324 16.54 -0.63 7.54
C ASN A 324 15.02 -0.55 7.71
N VAL A 325 14.34 -1.69 7.65
CA VAL A 325 12.90 -1.81 7.94
C VAL A 325 12.75 -2.42 9.32
N HIS A 326 12.02 -1.74 10.21
CA HIS A 326 11.76 -2.19 11.57
C HIS A 326 10.27 -2.41 11.82
N ASN A 327 9.94 -3.50 12.50
CA ASN A 327 8.58 -3.82 12.94
C ASN A 327 8.48 -3.61 14.47
N TYR A 328 8.01 -2.46 14.93
CA TYR A 328 7.69 -2.20 16.35
C TYR A 328 6.38 -2.89 16.80
N GLY A 329 5.65 -3.53 15.87
CA GLY A 329 4.48 -4.33 16.20
C GLY A 329 4.84 -5.58 17.00
N GLN A 330 3.84 -6.15 17.66
CA GLN A 330 4.02 -7.40 18.44
C GLN A 330 3.94 -8.66 17.56
N LYS A 331 3.32 -8.55 16.38
CA LYS A 331 3.04 -9.69 15.49
C LYS A 331 4.12 -9.84 14.43
N CYS A 332 4.33 -11.08 13.98
CA CYS A 332 5.11 -11.34 12.78
C CYS A 332 4.31 -10.90 11.54
N MET A 333 4.94 -10.09 10.70
CA MET A 333 4.33 -9.50 9.50
C MET A 333 5.17 -9.84 8.27
N GLU A 334 4.53 -9.91 7.12
CA GLU A 334 5.18 -10.02 5.82
C GLU A 334 5.21 -8.67 5.13
N PHE A 335 6.35 -8.32 4.55
CA PHE A 335 6.62 -7.04 3.92
C PHE A 335 6.96 -7.27 2.45
N ARG A 336 6.35 -6.50 1.55
CA ARG A 336 6.52 -6.63 0.10
C ARG A 336 6.79 -5.27 -0.53
N TRP A 337 7.96 -5.12 -1.15
CA TRP A 337 8.27 -3.90 -1.90
C TRP A 337 7.56 -3.89 -3.25
N GLN A 338 6.94 -2.77 -3.59
CA GLN A 338 6.51 -2.53 -4.97
C GLN A 338 7.71 -2.06 -5.80
N SER A 339 8.06 -2.84 -6.81
CA SER A 339 9.13 -2.45 -7.75
C SER A 339 8.68 -1.28 -8.61
N TYR A 340 9.60 -0.37 -8.89
CA TYR A 340 9.30 0.86 -9.62
C TYR A 340 10.13 0.92 -10.89
N ILE A 341 9.52 0.54 -12.01
CA ILE A 341 10.20 0.42 -13.29
C ILE A 341 9.53 1.36 -14.29
N ILE A 342 10.29 2.32 -14.79
CA ILE A 342 9.87 3.21 -15.87
C ILE A 342 10.83 2.98 -17.03
N ASN A 343 10.36 2.23 -18.01
CA ASN A 343 11.12 1.87 -19.22
C ASN A 343 11.77 3.11 -19.84
N GLU A 344 13.04 2.99 -20.24
CA GLU A 344 13.88 4.08 -20.80
C GLU A 344 14.32 5.19 -19.82
N PHE A 345 13.77 5.26 -18.61
CA PHE A 345 14.15 6.28 -17.62
C PHE A 345 14.99 5.69 -16.48
N PHE A 346 14.38 4.85 -15.64
CA PHE A 346 15.07 4.20 -14.52
C PHE A 346 14.30 3.00 -13.98
N SER A 347 14.99 2.15 -13.22
CA SER A 347 14.38 1.10 -12.41
C SER A 347 14.87 1.14 -10.97
N VAL A 348 13.96 0.91 -10.04
CA VAL A 348 14.23 0.75 -8.61
C VAL A 348 13.85 -0.67 -8.20
N VAL A 349 14.84 -1.44 -7.77
CA VAL A 349 14.71 -2.84 -7.38
C VAL A 349 15.19 -3.03 -5.93
N PHE A 350 14.56 -3.96 -5.22
CA PHE A 350 14.80 -4.18 -3.80
C PHE A 350 15.28 -5.60 -3.54
N ASN A 351 16.24 -5.74 -2.63
CA ASN A 351 16.73 -7.04 -2.18
C ASN A 351 16.78 -7.13 -0.64
N PRO A 352 16.00 -8.02 0.00
CA PRO A 352 14.99 -8.90 -0.61
C PRO A 352 13.72 -8.13 -1.03
N PRO A 353 13.02 -8.54 -2.11
CA PRO A 353 11.77 -7.90 -2.54
C PRO A 353 10.58 -8.25 -1.63
N THR A 354 10.64 -9.39 -0.95
CA THR A 354 9.65 -9.83 0.04
C THR A 354 10.35 -10.50 1.19
N PHE A 355 9.94 -10.20 2.42
CA PHE A 355 10.55 -10.73 3.63
C PHE A 355 9.56 -10.73 4.80
N ARG A 356 9.90 -11.46 5.87
CA ARG A 356 9.10 -11.52 7.10
C ARG A 356 9.90 -10.96 8.26
N LEU A 357 9.23 -10.19 9.11
CA LEU A 357 9.80 -9.67 10.34
C LEU A 357 8.93 -10.06 11.53
N LYS A 358 9.56 -10.68 12.53
CA LYS A 358 8.97 -10.84 13.86
C LYS A 358 8.77 -9.46 14.50
N GLY A 359 7.95 -9.41 15.55
CA GLY A 359 7.81 -8.19 16.33
C GLY A 359 9.13 -7.75 16.96
N HIS A 360 9.38 -6.45 16.98
CA HIS A 360 10.60 -5.76 17.44
C HIS A 360 11.89 -6.13 16.70
N HIS A 361 11.79 -6.68 15.48
CA HIS A 361 12.95 -7.04 14.66
C HIS A 361 13.14 -6.08 13.48
N SER A 362 14.39 -5.97 13.05
CA SER A 362 14.80 -5.18 11.89
C SER A 362 15.30 -6.05 10.73
N LYS A 363 15.16 -5.55 9.50
CA LYS A 363 15.80 -6.12 8.30
C LYS A 363 16.45 -5.01 7.49
N LEU A 364 17.75 -5.18 7.22
CA LEU A 364 18.45 -4.36 6.25
C LEU A 364 18.06 -4.80 4.84
N CYS A 365 17.59 -3.85 4.04
CA CYS A 365 17.16 -4.03 2.66
C CYS A 365 18.04 -3.18 1.75
N GLU A 366 18.41 -3.75 0.61
CA GLU A 366 19.14 -3.07 -0.43
C GLU A 366 18.17 -2.42 -1.42
N ILE A 367 18.46 -1.18 -1.81
CA ILE A 367 17.77 -0.44 -2.86
C ILE A 367 18.75 -0.19 -3.98
N LYS A 368 18.51 -0.81 -5.12
CA LYS A 368 19.29 -0.61 -6.35
C LYS A 368 18.51 0.29 -7.29
N VAL A 369 19.13 1.40 -7.70
CA VAL A 369 18.63 2.34 -8.70
C VAL A 369 19.50 2.23 -9.94
N SER A 370 18.87 1.97 -11.08
CA SER A 370 19.50 1.95 -12.40
C SER A 370 18.90 3.07 -13.24
N VAL A 371 19.74 3.95 -13.79
CA VAL A 371 19.30 5.03 -14.70
C VAL A 371 19.70 4.66 -16.13
N PHE A 372 18.80 4.85 -17.09
CA PHE A 372 19.03 4.47 -18.49
C PHE A 372 19.53 5.65 -19.33
N ASP A 373 18.88 5.94 -20.46
CA ASP A 373 19.37 6.86 -21.49
C ASP A 373 18.87 8.30 -21.36
N ARG A 374 17.92 8.57 -20.45
CA ARG A 374 17.32 9.90 -20.28
C ARG A 374 17.74 10.57 -18.98
N LEU A 375 17.93 11.89 -19.06
CA LEU A 375 18.17 12.72 -17.88
C LEU A 375 16.88 12.84 -17.07
N VAL A 376 16.93 12.36 -15.84
CA VAL A 376 15.80 12.39 -14.92
C VAL A 376 16.09 13.31 -13.74
N HIS A 377 15.09 14.10 -13.34
CA HIS A 377 15.11 14.83 -12.08
C HIS A 377 13.81 14.57 -11.34
N PHE A 378 13.74 13.41 -10.70
CA PHE A 378 12.53 12.94 -10.03
C PHE A 378 12.69 13.17 -8.53
N ARG A 379 11.84 14.03 -7.98
CA ARG A 379 11.76 14.28 -6.55
C ARG A 379 10.48 13.69 -6.01
N ARG A 380 10.50 13.27 -4.74
CA ARG A 380 9.32 12.82 -3.98
C ARG A 380 8.68 11.56 -4.55
N ILE A 381 9.52 10.64 -5.03
CA ILE A 381 9.08 9.32 -5.47
C ILE A 381 8.60 8.54 -4.24
N PRO A 382 7.32 8.12 -4.19
CA PRO A 382 6.77 7.35 -3.08
C PRO A 382 6.97 5.86 -3.32
N ILE A 383 8.07 5.32 -2.80
CA ILE A 383 8.32 3.88 -2.84
C ILE A 383 7.42 3.20 -1.80
N VAL A 384 6.60 2.26 -2.25
CA VAL A 384 5.60 1.58 -1.41
C VAL A 384 6.16 0.27 -0.87
N LEU A 385 6.05 0.10 0.45
CA LEU A 385 6.23 -1.14 1.17
C LEU A 385 4.88 -1.60 1.70
N GLU A 386 4.34 -2.68 1.14
CA GLU A 386 3.10 -3.29 1.60
C GLU A 386 3.34 -4.13 2.85
N VAL A 387 2.49 -3.97 3.86
CA VAL A 387 2.52 -4.75 5.10
C VAL A 387 1.34 -5.71 5.13
N HIS A 388 1.63 -6.99 5.31
CA HIS A 388 0.64 -8.07 5.30
C HIS A 388 0.67 -8.89 6.60
N ARG A 389 -0.52 -9.27 7.06
CA ARG A 389 -0.70 -10.34 8.04
C ARG A 389 -0.33 -11.65 7.39
N ILE A 390 0.39 -12.48 8.14
CA ILE A 390 0.63 -13.87 7.75
C ILE A 390 -0.64 -14.65 8.09
N LEU A 391 -1.41 -15.01 7.07
CA LEU A 391 -2.58 -15.87 7.23
C LEU A 391 -2.11 -17.31 7.43
N ASP A 392 -2.65 -17.99 8.43
CA ASP A 392 -2.38 -19.40 8.65
C ASP A 392 -3.07 -20.27 7.58
N ARG A 393 -2.60 -21.51 7.46
CA ARG A 393 -3.07 -22.44 6.42
C ARG A 393 -4.58 -22.71 6.53
N ALA A 394 -5.14 -22.76 7.75
CA ALA A 394 -6.56 -22.98 7.93
C ALA A 394 -7.36 -21.77 7.44
N THR A 395 -6.92 -20.55 7.73
CA THR A 395 -7.55 -19.32 7.21
C THR A 395 -7.46 -19.21 5.69
N LEU A 396 -6.34 -19.63 5.07
CA LEU A 396 -6.21 -19.66 3.60
C LEU A 396 -7.17 -20.68 2.96
N ILE A 397 -7.30 -21.87 3.55
CA ILE A 397 -8.26 -22.89 3.09
C ILE A 397 -9.70 -22.38 3.29
N ALA A 398 -10.00 -21.80 4.44
CA ALA A 398 -11.31 -21.21 4.73
C ALA A 398 -11.63 -20.09 3.74
N LYS A 399 -10.68 -19.22 3.40
CA LYS A 399 -10.87 -18.18 2.38
C LYS A 399 -11.18 -18.81 1.03
N ALA A 400 -10.43 -19.82 0.58
CA ALA A 400 -10.65 -20.46 -0.72
C ALA A 400 -11.98 -21.23 -0.83
N GLU A 401 -12.42 -21.87 0.26
CA GLU A 401 -13.59 -22.76 0.24
C GLU A 401 -14.90 -22.06 0.67
N LEU A 402 -14.81 -20.93 1.37
CA LEU A 402 -15.96 -20.25 1.99
C LEU A 402 -16.12 -18.79 1.52
N GLU A 403 -15.44 -18.36 0.44
CA GLU A 403 -15.57 -17.01 -0.13
C GLU A 403 -17.00 -16.70 -0.60
N GLU A 404 -17.70 -17.72 -1.10
CA GLU A 404 -19.07 -17.62 -1.65
C GLU A 404 -20.18 -17.60 -0.59
N ILE A 405 -19.85 -17.83 0.70
CA ILE A 405 -20.85 -17.95 1.77
C ILE A 405 -21.05 -16.60 2.45
N GLU A 406 -22.15 -15.91 2.10
CA GLU A 406 -22.50 -14.58 2.63
C GLU A 406 -23.05 -14.60 4.07
N SER A 407 -23.52 -15.75 4.57
CA SER A 407 -24.38 -15.84 5.77
C SER A 407 -23.67 -15.98 7.13
N ILE A 408 -22.34 -15.82 7.17
CA ILE A 408 -21.59 -15.95 8.42
C ILE A 408 -21.28 -14.55 8.95
N ASP A 409 -21.67 -14.30 10.20
CA ASP A 409 -21.36 -13.07 10.92
C ASP A 409 -19.87 -12.99 11.26
N ASP A 410 -19.21 -11.93 10.77
CA ASP A 410 -17.82 -11.53 11.01
C ASP A 410 -16.74 -12.65 10.96
N PRO A 411 -16.65 -13.40 9.84
CA PRO A 411 -15.71 -14.49 9.74
C PRO A 411 -14.27 -14.00 9.56
N LYS A 412 -13.37 -14.47 10.42
CA LYS A 412 -11.93 -14.14 10.40
C LYS A 412 -11.23 -14.41 9.06
N TRP A 413 -11.76 -15.28 8.19
CA TRP A 413 -11.20 -15.54 6.85
C TRP A 413 -11.59 -14.52 5.78
N LYS A 414 -12.59 -13.65 6.05
CA LYS A 414 -12.86 -12.48 5.23
C LYS A 414 -11.89 -11.33 5.52
N GLU A 415 -11.08 -11.40 6.58
CA GLU A 415 -10.03 -10.41 6.81
C GLU A 415 -8.96 -10.49 5.71
N ASP A 416 -8.72 -9.37 5.02
CA ASP A 416 -7.65 -9.30 4.04
C ASP A 416 -6.27 -9.40 4.69
N SER A 417 -5.34 -10.04 3.99
CA SER A 417 -3.94 -10.09 4.45
C SER A 417 -3.33 -8.70 4.48
N TYR A 418 -3.74 -7.81 3.58
CA TYR A 418 -3.23 -6.44 3.49
C TYR A 418 -3.61 -5.63 4.73
N VAL A 419 -2.62 -4.97 5.34
CA VAL A 419 -2.82 -4.11 6.51
C VAL A 419 -2.69 -2.65 6.13
N GLU A 420 -1.55 -2.27 5.56
CA GLU A 420 -1.23 -0.88 5.25
C GLU A 420 -0.03 -0.75 4.30
N HIS A 421 0.15 0.46 3.77
CA HIS A 421 1.36 0.89 3.09
C HIS A 421 2.25 1.71 4.03
N VAL A 422 3.56 1.45 3.95
CA VAL A 422 4.61 2.32 4.48
C VAL A 422 5.37 2.89 3.29
N TYR A 423 5.72 4.17 3.35
CA TYR A 423 6.35 4.86 2.22
C TYR A 423 7.80 5.22 2.53
N LEU A 424 8.66 4.98 1.55
CA LEU A 424 10.02 5.50 1.49
C LEU A 424 10.07 6.63 0.47
N HIS A 425 10.58 7.79 0.88
CA HIS A 425 10.80 8.92 -0.02
C HIS A 425 12.10 8.71 -0.80
N LEU A 426 12.01 8.59 -2.12
CA LEU A 426 13.17 8.51 -3.01
C LEU A 426 13.29 9.79 -3.87
N ASN A 427 14.51 10.28 -4.02
CA ASN A 427 14.89 11.31 -4.99
C ASN A 427 15.96 10.73 -5.93
N ILE A 428 15.80 10.98 -7.23
CA ILE A 428 16.77 10.58 -8.26
C ILE A 428 17.10 11.83 -9.10
N ARG A 429 18.39 12.11 -9.24
CA ARG A 429 18.92 13.14 -10.13
C ARG A 429 20.00 12.55 -11.00
N THR A 430 19.84 12.65 -12.32
CA THR A 430 20.92 12.30 -13.24
C THR A 430 21.92 13.44 -13.33
N ILE A 431 23.20 13.11 -13.27
CA ILE A 431 24.30 14.03 -13.55
C ILE A 431 24.94 13.70 -14.90
N VAL A 432 25.31 14.73 -15.64
CA VAL A 432 26.12 14.59 -16.85
C VAL A 432 27.58 14.70 -16.39
N LYS A 433 28.37 13.62 -16.51
CA LYS A 433 29.81 13.72 -16.25
C LYS A 433 30.41 14.80 -17.17
N PRO A 434 31.19 15.76 -16.66
CA PRO A 434 31.91 16.69 -17.53
C PRO A 434 32.89 15.90 -18.40
N ALA A 435 33.00 16.29 -19.68
CA ALA A 435 33.82 15.59 -20.68
C ALA A 435 35.30 15.43 -20.31
N SER A 436 35.80 16.13 -19.27
CA SER A 436 37.17 16.01 -18.77
C SER A 436 37.45 14.76 -17.93
N GLU A 437 36.43 14.04 -17.46
CA GLU A 437 36.60 12.77 -16.72
C GLU A 437 36.29 11.55 -17.60
N ALA A 438 35.72 11.76 -18.79
CA ALA A 438 35.41 10.68 -19.74
C ALA A 438 36.61 10.27 -20.59
N SER A 439 37.65 11.11 -20.70
CA SER A 439 38.91 10.77 -21.38
C SER A 439 39.70 9.71 -20.64
N ASP A 440 39.57 9.64 -19.32
CA ASP A 440 40.47 8.81 -18.50
C ASP A 440 39.98 7.36 -18.37
N GLU A 441 38.70 7.08 -18.67
CA GLU A 441 38.14 5.71 -18.69
C GLU A 441 38.04 5.10 -20.10
N LEU A 442 38.24 5.89 -21.17
CA LEU A 442 38.18 5.41 -22.56
C LEU A 442 39.55 5.16 -23.21
N ASP A 443 40.66 5.49 -22.54
CA ASP A 443 42.02 5.31 -23.08
C ASP A 443 42.70 3.97 -22.67
N ALA A 444 41.98 3.04 -22.06
CA ALA A 444 42.52 1.70 -21.69
C ALA A 444 42.03 0.54 -22.57
N ALA A 445 41.16 0.77 -23.55
CA ALA A 445 40.77 -0.23 -24.53
C ALA A 445 40.58 0.43 -25.91
N ASP A 446 41.20 -0.16 -26.93
CA ASP A 446 41.11 0.20 -28.35
C ASP A 446 41.97 1.37 -28.86
N LYS A 447 43.27 1.10 -29.02
CA LYS A 447 44.05 1.62 -30.15
C LYS A 447 44.54 0.47 -31.03
N ILE A 448 43.68 0.01 -31.94
CA ILE A 448 44.09 -0.64 -33.17
C ILE A 448 43.56 0.22 -34.31
N ASP A 449 44.45 1.00 -34.92
CA ASP A 449 44.21 1.76 -36.14
C ASP A 449 44.42 0.84 -37.35
N PRO A 450 43.40 0.56 -38.19
CA PRO A 450 43.55 -0.24 -39.38
C PRO A 450 43.67 0.64 -40.63
N THR A 451 44.43 1.73 -40.62
CA THR A 451 44.60 2.58 -41.81
C THR A 451 45.93 3.35 -41.84
N ALA A 452 47.05 2.68 -41.60
CA ALA A 452 48.38 3.23 -41.90
C ALA A 452 49.15 2.27 -42.82
N GLY A 453 49.23 2.65 -44.11
CA GLY A 453 50.02 1.96 -45.12
C GLY A 453 51.53 2.02 -44.82
N PRO A 454 52.34 1.08 -45.33
CA PRO A 454 53.77 1.02 -45.06
C PRO A 454 54.58 1.80 -46.10
N VAL A 455 55.49 2.66 -45.66
CA VAL A 455 56.55 3.26 -46.49
C VAL A 455 57.81 3.50 -45.62
N PRO A 456 59.03 3.63 -46.18
CA PRO A 456 59.90 2.53 -46.60
C PRO A 456 61.33 2.62 -45.99
N CYS A 457 62.22 1.72 -46.44
CA CYS A 457 63.70 1.67 -46.40
C CYS A 457 64.23 0.46 -45.63
N SER A 458 65.25 -0.29 -46.06
CA SER A 458 66.00 -0.36 -47.31
C SER A 458 66.91 -1.61 -47.23
N GLN A 459 67.43 -2.04 -48.38
CA GLN A 459 68.68 -2.80 -48.60
C GLN A 459 68.65 -4.32 -48.89
N PHE A 460 68.86 -4.57 -50.20
CA PHE A 460 69.72 -5.55 -50.88
C PHE A 460 69.31 -7.04 -51.00
N GLY A 461 69.08 -7.45 -52.27
CA GLY A 461 69.86 -8.53 -52.90
C GLY A 461 69.09 -9.66 -53.61
N HIS A 462 69.11 -9.64 -54.96
CA HIS A 462 69.08 -10.72 -55.98
C HIS A 462 68.34 -12.06 -55.72
N GLY A 463 67.59 -12.69 -56.63
CA GLY A 463 67.38 -12.54 -58.07
C GLY A 463 66.80 -13.86 -58.66
N SER A 464 66.23 -13.76 -59.86
CA SER A 464 65.96 -14.83 -60.87
C SER A 464 64.84 -15.88 -60.67
N GLY A 465 64.01 -16.06 -61.71
CA GLY A 465 63.33 -17.35 -62.00
C GLY A 465 61.86 -17.34 -62.47
N LEU A 466 61.60 -16.88 -63.70
CA LEU A 466 60.41 -17.20 -64.54
C LEU A 466 60.46 -18.70 -65.02
N PRO A 467 59.51 -19.28 -65.81
CA PRO A 467 58.02 -19.23 -65.86
C PRO A 467 57.40 -20.66 -66.15
N PRO A 468 56.33 -20.88 -66.98
CA PRO A 468 55.03 -21.36 -66.53
C PRO A 468 54.48 -22.59 -67.31
N GLY A 469 53.21 -22.95 -67.08
CA GLY A 469 52.41 -23.85 -67.94
C GLY A 469 51.42 -24.67 -67.11
N SER A 470 50.20 -25.03 -67.52
CA SER A 470 49.50 -24.90 -68.79
C SER A 470 48.06 -25.43 -68.55
N VAL A 471 47.06 -24.73 -69.10
CA VAL A 471 45.93 -25.26 -69.91
C VAL A 471 45.08 -26.43 -69.36
N SER A 472 43.77 -26.20 -69.15
CA SER A 472 42.67 -26.75 -69.98
C SER A 472 41.28 -26.62 -69.33
N SER A 473 40.30 -26.31 -70.18
CA SER A 473 38.94 -25.83 -69.94
C SER A 473 37.88 -26.97 -69.72
N PRO A 474 36.59 -26.87 -70.15
CA PRO A 474 35.43 -26.53 -69.31
C PRO A 474 34.21 -27.50 -69.47
N ALA A 475 33.15 -27.38 -68.66
CA ALA A 475 31.73 -27.71 -68.96
C ALA A 475 30.88 -27.44 -67.70
N ALA A 476 29.87 -26.55 -67.64
CA ALA A 476 28.63 -26.35 -68.40
C ALA A 476 27.44 -27.26 -67.97
N GLY A 477 26.35 -26.62 -67.52
CA GLY A 477 24.97 -27.15 -67.46
C GLY A 477 24.47 -27.46 -66.02
N ALA A 478 23.74 -26.58 -65.30
CA ALA A 478 22.36 -26.10 -65.48
C ALA A 478 21.25 -27.06 -64.97
N GLY A 479 20.60 -26.66 -63.85
CA GLY A 479 19.15 -26.69 -63.61
C GLY A 479 18.44 -28.01 -63.25
N GLY A 480 17.69 -28.01 -62.15
CA GLY A 480 16.57 -28.95 -61.94
C GLY A 480 16.17 -29.21 -60.49
N ASP A 481 15.03 -28.62 -60.09
CA ASP A 481 14.33 -28.80 -58.82
C ASP A 481 13.97 -30.25 -58.47
N GLY A 482 14.04 -30.57 -57.17
CA GLY A 482 13.37 -31.71 -56.56
C GLY A 482 13.92 -32.02 -55.16
N PRO A 483 13.14 -31.90 -54.07
CA PRO A 483 13.58 -32.31 -52.75
C PRO A 483 13.21 -33.77 -52.45
N PRO A 484 14.18 -34.58 -52.02
CA PRO A 484 13.95 -35.69 -51.08
C PRO A 484 14.88 -35.57 -49.84
N PRO A 485 14.72 -36.35 -48.76
CA PRO A 485 13.55 -37.03 -48.20
C PRO A 485 13.18 -36.53 -46.78
N ALA A 486 12.05 -37.01 -46.26
CA ALA A 486 11.51 -36.67 -44.94
C ALA A 486 12.38 -37.19 -43.76
N PRO A 487 12.53 -36.42 -42.66
CA PRO A 487 13.13 -36.90 -41.42
C PRO A 487 12.12 -37.65 -40.55
N VAL A 488 12.58 -38.76 -40.00
CA VAL A 488 11.88 -39.64 -39.05
C VAL A 488 11.58 -38.87 -37.75
N LEU A 489 10.29 -38.76 -37.39
CA LEU A 489 9.81 -38.19 -36.12
C LEU A 489 9.89 -39.24 -35.00
N SER A 490 10.28 -38.80 -33.80
CA SER A 490 10.49 -39.68 -32.64
C SER A 490 9.17 -40.17 -31.99
N PRO A 491 9.15 -41.37 -31.37
CA PRO A 491 7.96 -41.94 -30.72
C PRO A 491 7.32 -41.08 -29.62
N ALA A 492 8.04 -40.09 -29.07
CA ALA A 492 7.54 -39.20 -28.03
C ALA A 492 6.49 -38.19 -28.53
N MET A 493 6.54 -37.81 -29.82
CA MET A 493 5.62 -36.81 -30.39
C MET A 493 4.25 -37.39 -30.78
N ILE A 494 4.15 -38.71 -30.94
CA ILE A 494 2.89 -39.43 -31.25
C ILE A 494 2.02 -39.58 -29.99
N GLU A 495 2.64 -39.73 -28.82
CA GLU A 495 1.94 -39.90 -27.54
C GLU A 495 1.29 -38.60 -27.04
N GLU A 496 1.90 -37.45 -27.33
CA GLU A 496 1.40 -36.14 -26.92
C GLU A 496 0.17 -35.72 -27.74
N GLN A 497 0.15 -35.99 -29.05
CA GLN A 497 -1.01 -35.76 -29.91
C GLN A 497 -2.20 -36.67 -29.57
N ARG A 498 -1.93 -37.91 -29.12
CA ARG A 498 -2.97 -38.84 -28.67
C ARG A 498 -3.67 -38.37 -27.39
N LYS A 499 -2.91 -37.86 -26.41
CA LYS A 499 -3.46 -37.30 -25.16
C LYS A 499 -4.31 -36.05 -25.39
N GLU A 500 -3.98 -35.25 -26.39
CA GLU A 500 -4.76 -34.06 -26.73
C GLU A 500 -6.08 -34.39 -27.43
N ALA A 501 -6.12 -35.47 -28.23
CA ALA A 501 -7.34 -35.99 -28.84
C ALA A 501 -8.31 -36.59 -27.81
N GLU A 502 -7.81 -37.38 -26.85
CA GLU A 502 -8.61 -37.93 -25.74
C GLU A 502 -9.22 -36.81 -24.86
N ARG A 503 -8.49 -35.71 -24.64
CA ARG A 503 -8.98 -34.55 -23.88
C ARG A 503 -10.11 -33.81 -24.61
N LYS A 504 -10.04 -33.66 -25.93
CA LYS A 504 -11.09 -33.03 -26.76
C LYS A 504 -12.36 -33.89 -26.84
N GLU A 505 -12.22 -35.22 -26.92
CA GLU A 505 -13.37 -36.14 -26.89
C GLU A 505 -14.10 -36.12 -25.53
N THR A 506 -13.35 -36.00 -24.44
CA THR A 506 -13.90 -35.92 -23.07
C THR A 506 -14.72 -34.64 -22.87
N ILE A 507 -14.25 -33.51 -23.39
CA ILE A 507 -14.96 -32.22 -23.34
C ILE A 507 -16.23 -32.27 -24.20
N SER A 508 -16.19 -32.92 -25.38
CA SER A 508 -17.36 -33.13 -26.23
C SER A 508 -18.43 -34.03 -25.58
N ARG A 509 -18.02 -35.09 -24.85
CA ARG A 509 -18.93 -35.93 -24.06
C ARG A 509 -19.61 -35.18 -22.91
N LEU A 510 -18.92 -34.22 -22.30
CA LEU A 510 -19.44 -33.44 -21.17
C LEU A 510 -20.42 -32.35 -21.62
N MET A 511 -20.28 -31.82 -22.84
CA MET A 511 -21.21 -30.81 -23.39
C MET A 511 -22.51 -31.40 -23.96
N ALA A 512 -22.57 -32.71 -24.25
CA ALA A 512 -23.76 -33.36 -24.83
C ALA A 512 -24.82 -33.84 -23.80
N LYS A 513 -24.62 -33.60 -22.48
CA LYS A 513 -25.57 -34.01 -21.44
C LYS A 513 -26.18 -32.82 -20.69
N ASN A 514 -27.11 -32.14 -21.35
CA ASN A 514 -28.18 -31.40 -20.66
C ASN A 514 -29.36 -32.36 -20.38
N LYS A 515 -29.64 -32.69 -19.11
CA LYS A 515 -30.96 -33.03 -18.53
C LYS A 515 -30.76 -33.63 -17.13
N LEU A 516 -31.25 -32.92 -16.10
CA LEU A 516 -31.15 -33.33 -14.70
C LEU A 516 -31.83 -34.69 -14.46
N SER A 517 -31.15 -35.57 -13.74
CA SER A 517 -31.62 -36.88 -13.32
C SER A 517 -32.38 -36.81 -12.00
N SER A 518 -33.22 -37.82 -11.73
CA SER A 518 -34.03 -37.92 -10.49
C SER A 518 -33.20 -37.86 -9.20
N ASN A 519 -31.90 -38.16 -9.27
CA ASN A 519 -30.97 -38.03 -8.14
C ASN A 519 -30.59 -36.57 -7.84
N GLU A 520 -30.57 -35.69 -8.85
CA GLU A 520 -30.28 -34.25 -8.68
C GLU A 520 -31.51 -33.50 -8.14
N VAL A 521 -32.73 -33.99 -8.42
CA VAL A 521 -33.98 -33.52 -7.77
C VAL A 521 -34.00 -33.91 -6.30
N ILE A 522 -33.46 -35.07 -5.93
CA ILE A 522 -33.33 -35.51 -4.54
C ILE A 522 -32.28 -34.66 -3.80
N GLU A 523 -31.13 -34.35 -4.41
CA GLU A 523 -30.13 -33.45 -3.81
C GLU A 523 -30.65 -32.01 -3.60
N LEU A 524 -31.47 -31.49 -4.54
CA LEU A 524 -32.16 -30.21 -4.36
C LEU A 524 -33.25 -30.26 -3.28
N SER A 525 -33.94 -31.40 -3.11
CA SER A 525 -34.91 -31.58 -2.02
C SER A 525 -34.26 -31.75 -0.64
N MET A 526 -33.03 -32.26 -0.57
CA MET A 526 -32.21 -32.31 0.65
C MET A 526 -31.65 -30.93 1.04
N ALA A 527 -31.60 -29.97 0.12
CA ALA A 527 -31.21 -28.59 0.39
C ALA A 527 -32.28 -27.77 1.13
N ILE A 528 -33.47 -28.33 1.39
CA ILE A 528 -34.61 -27.62 2.01
C ILE A 528 -34.82 -27.94 3.50
N ASP A 529 -34.05 -28.83 4.13
CA ASP A 529 -34.18 -29.08 5.58
C ASP A 529 -33.05 -28.41 6.40
N GLN A 530 -33.37 -27.29 7.07
CA GLN A 530 -32.47 -26.44 7.85
C GLN A 530 -32.10 -27.01 9.23
N ARG A 531 -32.22 -28.33 9.47
CA ARG A 531 -32.07 -28.93 10.82
C ARG A 531 -30.82 -29.77 11.03
N ILE A 532 -29.92 -29.84 10.07
CA ILE A 532 -28.75 -30.74 10.14
C ILE A 532 -27.48 -29.91 10.39
N THR A 533 -26.73 -30.27 11.42
CA THR A 533 -25.52 -29.55 11.84
C THR A 533 -24.36 -29.76 10.85
N ILE A 534 -23.41 -28.83 10.80
CA ILE A 534 -22.30 -28.84 9.84
C ILE A 534 -21.39 -30.08 9.99
N PHE A 535 -21.33 -30.65 11.20
CA PHE A 535 -20.61 -31.88 11.50
C PHE A 535 -21.27 -33.12 10.88
N GLU A 536 -22.60 -33.21 10.94
CA GLU A 536 -23.34 -34.30 10.28
C GLU A 536 -23.16 -34.26 8.77
N LYS A 537 -23.17 -33.07 8.15
CA LYS A 537 -22.95 -32.95 6.69
C LYS A 537 -21.55 -33.43 6.27
N LEU A 538 -20.52 -33.09 7.03
CA LEU A 538 -19.14 -33.54 6.75
C LEU A 538 -18.96 -35.04 7.03
N PHE A 539 -19.61 -35.55 8.08
CA PHE A 539 -19.60 -36.97 8.44
C PHE A 539 -20.30 -37.85 7.39
N TRP A 540 -21.49 -37.48 6.91
CA TRP A 540 -22.20 -38.20 5.85
C TRP A 540 -21.44 -38.15 4.52
N LYS A 541 -20.77 -37.05 4.21
CA LYS A 541 -19.92 -36.89 3.01
C LYS A 541 -18.64 -37.73 3.08
N TYR A 542 -18.10 -37.97 4.28
CA TYR A 542 -16.97 -38.88 4.50
C TYR A 542 -17.41 -40.35 4.40
N LEU A 543 -18.51 -40.72 5.07
CA LEU A 543 -19.07 -42.07 5.06
C LEU A 543 -19.48 -42.53 3.65
N SER A 544 -20.10 -41.65 2.85
CA SER A 544 -20.56 -41.96 1.49
C SER A 544 -19.40 -42.17 0.50
N LYS A 545 -18.25 -41.53 0.73
CA LYS A 545 -17.03 -41.69 -0.08
C LYS A 545 -16.15 -42.86 0.37
N SER A 546 -16.31 -43.32 1.61
CA SER A 546 -15.58 -44.46 2.13
C SER A 546 -16.24 -45.78 1.72
N LYS A 547 -15.47 -46.85 1.50
CA LYS A 547 -16.03 -48.20 1.21
C LYS A 547 -16.76 -48.83 2.41
N PHE A 548 -16.83 -48.15 3.56
CA PHE A 548 -17.29 -48.70 4.84
C PHE A 548 -18.80 -49.02 4.91
N MET A 549 -19.64 -48.37 4.12
CA MET A 549 -21.11 -48.56 4.17
C MET A 549 -21.65 -49.56 3.13
N ARG A 550 -20.79 -50.18 2.30
CA ARG A 550 -21.24 -51.17 1.32
C ARG A 550 -21.43 -52.52 2.01
N ILE A 551 -22.68 -52.93 2.18
CA ILE A 551 -23.03 -54.28 2.65
C ILE A 551 -22.57 -55.26 1.58
N ASN A 552 -21.56 -56.09 1.90
CA ASN A 552 -21.12 -57.15 1.01
C ASN A 552 -22.22 -58.23 0.94
N PRO A 553 -22.57 -58.74 -0.26
CA PRO A 553 -23.73 -59.61 -0.44
C PRO A 553 -23.62 -60.99 0.25
N GLU A 554 -22.45 -61.34 0.80
CA GLU A 554 -22.21 -62.63 1.48
C GLU A 554 -22.53 -62.63 2.98
N ARG A 555 -23.00 -61.52 3.55
CA ARG A 555 -23.21 -61.37 5.00
C ARG A 555 -24.44 -62.16 5.49
N LYS A 556 -24.26 -63.40 5.97
CA LYS A 556 -25.28 -64.12 6.75
C LYS A 556 -25.48 -63.40 8.10
N ARG A 557 -26.72 -62.99 8.41
CA ARG A 557 -27.10 -62.39 9.70
C ARG A 557 -26.92 -63.41 10.82
N VAL A 558 -25.82 -63.34 11.57
CA VAL A 558 -25.68 -64.07 12.82
C VAL A 558 -26.34 -63.24 13.93
N LYS A 559 -27.37 -63.80 14.57
CA LYS A 559 -27.88 -63.28 15.84
C LYS A 559 -26.91 -63.74 16.93
N ALA A 560 -26.09 -62.85 17.46
CA ALA A 560 -25.32 -63.12 18.66
C ALA A 560 -25.92 -62.32 19.82
N VAL A 561 -26.46 -63.05 20.80
CA VAL A 561 -27.00 -62.58 22.07
C VAL A 561 -25.91 -62.81 23.11
N LYS A 562 -25.08 -61.81 23.42
CA LYS A 562 -24.22 -61.83 24.61
C LYS A 562 -24.18 -60.44 25.25
N THR A 563 -24.26 -60.41 26.57
CA THR A 563 -24.25 -59.19 27.39
C THR A 563 -22.83 -58.83 27.85
N TYR A 564 -22.64 -57.57 28.24
CA TYR A 564 -21.37 -56.95 28.62
C TYR A 564 -20.53 -57.77 29.64
N GLU A 565 -21.19 -58.38 30.63
CA GLU A 565 -20.51 -59.20 31.65
C GLU A 565 -19.92 -60.50 31.07
N GLN A 566 -20.55 -61.07 30.03
CA GLN A 566 -20.08 -62.30 29.37
C GLN A 566 -18.86 -62.07 28.47
N VAL A 567 -18.55 -60.82 28.13
CA VAL A 567 -17.37 -60.45 27.34
C VAL A 567 -16.17 -60.15 28.25
N ILE A 568 -16.42 -59.67 29.48
CA ILE A 568 -15.38 -59.23 30.41
C ILE A 568 -14.97 -60.35 31.38
N ALA A 569 -15.89 -61.24 31.75
CA ALA A 569 -15.55 -62.42 32.55
C ALA A 569 -14.89 -63.50 31.68
N SER A 570 -13.63 -63.28 31.31
CA SER A 570 -12.74 -64.35 30.87
C SER A 570 -12.12 -65.00 32.11
N ASP A 571 -12.91 -65.79 32.85
CA ASP A 571 -12.37 -66.62 33.91
C ASP A 571 -11.53 -67.76 33.30
N ILE A 572 -10.26 -67.79 33.73
CA ILE A 572 -9.45 -68.98 34.04
C ILE A 572 -9.06 -69.89 32.86
N GLU A 573 -7.75 -69.85 32.57
CA GLU A 573 -6.89 -70.87 31.94
C GLU A 573 -7.29 -71.44 30.56
N GLN A 574 -6.76 -70.86 29.48
CA GLN A 574 -6.37 -71.65 28.30
C GLN A 574 -5.03 -71.16 27.68
N ASN A 575 -4.20 -72.15 27.33
CA ASN A 575 -2.80 -72.13 26.92
C ASN A 575 -2.41 -71.11 25.82
N PRO A 576 -1.14 -70.67 25.78
CA PRO A 576 -0.63 -69.77 24.77
C PRO A 576 -0.23 -70.57 23.53
N ASP A 577 -1.20 -70.98 22.73
CA ASP A 577 -0.95 -71.39 21.35
C ASP A 577 -2.28 -71.41 20.60
N ASN A 578 -2.62 -70.28 19.98
CA ASN A 578 -3.27 -70.20 18.66
C ASN A 578 -3.48 -68.73 18.28
N ASN A 579 -3.07 -68.40 17.07
CA ASN A 579 -3.30 -67.12 16.39
C ASN A 579 -4.74 -66.61 16.59
N SER A 580 -4.94 -65.60 17.43
CA SER A 580 -6.15 -64.79 17.39
C SER A 580 -5.86 -63.55 16.55
N GLU A 581 -6.24 -63.59 15.27
CA GLU A 581 -6.50 -62.35 14.53
C GLU A 581 -7.42 -61.49 15.40
N THR A 582 -6.93 -60.32 15.82
CA THR A 582 -7.75 -59.37 16.57
C THR A 582 -8.93 -59.01 15.68
N ASP A 583 -10.11 -59.56 15.98
CA ASP A 583 -11.29 -59.42 15.13
C ASP A 583 -11.58 -57.93 14.95
N ARG A 584 -11.45 -57.48 13.70
CA ARG A 584 -11.66 -56.10 13.28
C ARG A 584 -13.03 -55.57 13.74
N ASN A 585 -14.02 -56.45 13.92
CA ASN A 585 -15.33 -56.10 14.45
C ASN A 585 -15.28 -55.72 15.94
N HIS A 586 -14.44 -56.38 16.73
CA HIS A 586 -14.28 -56.10 18.16
C HIS A 586 -13.60 -54.75 18.39
N ILE A 587 -12.59 -54.42 17.56
CA ILE A 587 -11.95 -53.11 17.56
C ILE A 587 -12.97 -52.01 17.17
N ILE A 588 -13.82 -52.26 16.16
CA ILE A 588 -14.85 -51.30 15.72
C ILE A 588 -15.91 -51.05 16.80
N GLU A 589 -16.29 -52.09 17.53
CA GLU A 589 -17.28 -51.99 18.62
C GLU A 589 -16.72 -51.17 19.79
N ILE A 590 -15.46 -51.40 20.17
CA ILE A 590 -14.75 -50.62 21.18
C ILE A 590 -14.62 -49.14 20.75
N VAL A 591 -14.24 -48.88 19.51
CA VAL A 591 -14.07 -47.51 18.99
C VAL A 591 -15.40 -46.76 18.89
N SER A 592 -16.46 -47.44 18.45
CA SER A 592 -17.79 -46.82 18.32
C SER A 592 -18.38 -46.49 19.70
N ARG A 593 -18.12 -47.32 20.71
CA ARG A 593 -18.55 -47.07 22.08
C ARG A 593 -17.77 -45.93 22.74
N LEU A 594 -16.45 -45.86 22.53
CA LEU A 594 -15.61 -44.73 22.96
C LEU A 594 -16.02 -43.40 22.30
N MET A 595 -16.41 -43.44 21.01
CA MET A 595 -16.90 -42.25 20.31
C MET A 595 -18.25 -41.77 20.84
N GLN A 596 -19.16 -42.69 21.18
CA GLN A 596 -20.47 -42.34 21.72
C GLN A 596 -20.37 -41.77 23.15
N GLU A 597 -19.46 -42.30 23.96
CA GLU A 597 -19.18 -41.75 25.30
C GLU A 597 -18.50 -40.37 25.23
N ALA A 598 -17.55 -40.16 24.31
CA ALA A 598 -16.93 -38.85 24.11
C ALA A 598 -17.94 -37.78 23.64
N ILE A 599 -18.90 -38.16 22.78
CA ILE A 599 -19.99 -37.26 22.34
C ILE A 599 -20.93 -36.94 23.51
N ASN A 600 -21.26 -37.92 24.34
CA ASN A 600 -22.10 -37.71 25.52
C ASN A 600 -21.41 -36.82 26.58
N ASP A 601 -20.10 -36.97 26.78
CA ASP A 601 -19.34 -36.10 27.68
C ASP A 601 -19.13 -34.68 27.12
N LEU A 602 -19.00 -34.53 25.79
CA LEU A 602 -19.03 -33.22 25.15
C LEU A 602 -20.40 -32.54 25.30
N ALA A 603 -21.49 -33.30 25.18
CA ALA A 603 -22.85 -32.80 25.36
C ALA A 603 -23.14 -32.37 26.82
N LYS A 604 -22.54 -33.02 27.82
CA LYS A 604 -22.62 -32.60 29.23
C LYS A 604 -21.86 -31.30 29.52
N ASN A 605 -20.74 -31.08 28.82
CA ASN A 605 -19.83 -29.97 29.10
C ASN A 605 -20.08 -28.71 28.25
N TRP A 606 -20.89 -28.80 27.19
CA TRP A 606 -21.23 -27.68 26.32
C TRP A 606 -22.74 -27.45 26.32
N VAL A 607 -23.19 -26.54 27.19
CA VAL A 607 -24.59 -26.16 27.38
C VAL A 607 -25.11 -25.41 26.14
N PHE A 608 -25.56 -26.14 25.13
CA PHE A 608 -26.30 -25.59 23.97
C PHE A 608 -27.71 -26.17 23.83
N ILE A 609 -28.19 -26.91 24.83
CA ILE A 609 -29.56 -27.42 24.89
C ILE A 609 -30.22 -26.85 26.16
N PRO A 610 -31.32 -26.09 26.06
CA PRO A 610 -32.08 -25.64 27.23
C PRO A 610 -32.51 -26.84 28.09
N ALA A 611 -32.35 -26.76 29.42
CA ALA A 611 -32.64 -27.85 30.37
C ALA A 611 -34.04 -28.48 30.23
N GLN A 612 -34.98 -27.72 29.66
CA GLN A 612 -36.34 -28.10 29.29
C GLN A 612 -36.44 -29.38 28.42
N TYR A 613 -35.36 -29.74 27.71
CA TYR A 613 -35.32 -30.92 26.83
C TYR A 613 -34.58 -32.13 27.43
N TYR A 614 -34.00 -32.01 28.63
CA TYR A 614 -33.40 -33.13 29.36
C TYR A 614 -34.17 -33.50 30.64
N ASP A 615 -35.00 -32.60 31.17
CA ASP A 615 -35.92 -32.95 32.27
C ASP A 615 -37.20 -33.60 31.72
N ARG A 616 -37.13 -34.91 31.51
CA ARG A 616 -38.27 -35.79 31.78
C ARG A 616 -37.96 -36.55 33.06
N HIS A 617 -38.37 -35.98 34.19
CA HIS A 617 -38.41 -36.64 35.50
C HIS A 617 -39.62 -37.60 35.61
N PRO A 618 -39.65 -38.55 36.57
CA PRO A 618 -38.63 -38.88 37.58
C PRO A 618 -37.91 -40.23 37.37
#